data_AF-A0A0D2VG40-F1
#
_entry.id   AF-A0A0D2VG40-F1
#
_cell.length_a   1.000
_cell.length_b   1.000
_cell.length_c   1.000
_cell.angle_alpha   90.00
_cell.angle_beta   90.00
_cell.angle_gamma   90.00
#
_symmetry.space_group_name_H-M   'P 1'
#
loop_
_entity.id
_entity.type
_entity.pdbx_description
1 polymer ?
#
loop_
_entity_poly.entity_id
_entity_poly.type
_entity_poly.pdbx_seq_one_letter_code
_entity_poly.pdbx_strand_id
1 'polypeptide(L)'
;LALWILISGALRCICIFVPFITFQAYGYYNMCLGRSSDEMRPWCKARIPLLYNYIQSHYWGVGFLRYFKFKQLPNFLLASPILSLAVCSIIYYVKSRPEIVRSLGFQASVEEKSSMAVIFSSQKPQRSNDTQFSEKYSSRNQGNHNLKSRKKISQGKDLAEGRTVHGSLEKLGYTSAFVLPFILQVGFMAATAFFVMHVQVATRFLSASPSLYWFASLIMTSHKKWGYVIWVYCFAYILLGSLLFSNFYPFT
;
A
#
# COMPACT_ATOMS: atom_id res chain seq x y z
N LEU A 1 0.71 9.70 -30.46
CA LEU A 1 0.57 8.85 -29.26
C LEU A 1 1.47 9.30 -28.11
N ALA A 2 2.79 9.39 -28.28
CA ALA A 2 3.74 9.82 -27.22
C ALA A 2 3.44 11.20 -26.62
N LEU A 3 3.09 12.19 -27.45
CA LEU A 3 2.75 13.54 -26.98
C LEU A 3 1.52 13.54 -26.05
N TRP A 4 0.48 12.78 -26.39
CA TRP A 4 -0.73 12.64 -25.55
C TRP A 4 -0.43 11.98 -24.19
N ILE A 5 0.49 11.02 -24.16
CA ILE A 5 0.96 10.39 -22.91
C ILE A 5 1.69 11.41 -22.04
N LEU A 6 2.58 12.22 -22.64
CA LEU A 6 3.30 13.29 -21.92
C LEU A 6 2.35 14.35 -21.38
N ILE A 7 1.39 14.80 -22.19
CA ILE A 7 0.38 15.79 -21.77
C ILE A 7 -0.48 15.24 -20.63
N SER A 8 -0.96 13.98 -20.73
CA SER A 8 -1.74 13.35 -19.66
C SER A 8 -0.92 13.21 -18.38
N GLY A 9 0.35 12.84 -18.49
CA GLY A 9 1.28 12.76 -17.35
C GLY A 9 1.48 14.13 -16.68
N ALA A 10 1.76 15.16 -17.48
CA ALA A 10 1.94 16.53 -16.99
C ALA A 10 0.67 17.04 -16.28
N LEU A 11 -0.51 16.84 -16.87
CA LEU A 11 -1.78 17.25 -16.28
C LEU A 11 -2.03 16.56 -14.93
N ARG A 12 -1.75 15.25 -14.82
CA ARG A 12 -1.86 14.51 -13.56
C ARG A 12 -0.90 15.05 -12.50
N CYS A 13 0.34 15.35 -12.86
CA CYS A 13 1.30 15.97 -11.95
C CYS A 13 0.80 17.34 -11.46
N ILE A 14 0.30 18.19 -12.36
CA ILE A 14 -0.25 19.50 -12.00
C ILE A 14 -1.39 19.35 -10.99
N CYS A 15 -2.35 18.46 -11.24
CA CYS A 15 -3.48 18.22 -10.32
C CYS A 15 -3.03 17.79 -8.91
N ILE A 16 -1.88 17.11 -8.78
CA ILE A 16 -1.33 16.70 -7.48
C ILE A 16 -0.70 17.89 -6.74
N PHE A 17 0.02 18.77 -7.44
CA PHE A 17 0.74 19.89 -6.82
C PHE A 17 -0.13 21.13 -6.58
N VAL A 18 -1.20 21.31 -7.36
CA VAL A 18 -2.09 22.49 -7.26
C VAL A 18 -2.59 22.72 -5.82
N PRO A 19 -3.18 21.74 -5.11
CA PRO A 19 -3.69 21.96 -3.76
C PRO A 19 -2.60 22.45 -2.78
N PHE A 20 -1.39 21.89 -2.89
CA PHE A 20 -0.26 22.31 -2.06
C PHE A 20 0.14 23.77 -2.35
N ILE A 21 0.30 24.14 -3.62
CA ILE A 21 0.66 25.49 -4.02
C ILE A 21 -0.44 26.49 -3.60
N THR A 22 -1.71 26.15 -3.83
CA THR A 22 -2.85 27.01 -3.44
C THR A 22 -2.89 27.23 -1.93
N PHE A 23 -2.68 26.18 -1.13
CA PHE A 23 -2.66 26.33 0.33
C PHE A 23 -1.51 27.21 0.82
N GLN A 24 -0.31 27.06 0.23
CA GLN A 24 0.84 27.89 0.59
C GLN A 24 0.64 29.35 0.18
N ALA A 25 0.09 29.59 -1.02
CA ALA A 25 -0.24 30.94 -1.50
C ALA A 25 -1.32 31.60 -0.62
N TYR A 26 -2.36 30.85 -0.25
CA TYR A 26 -3.41 31.32 0.65
C TYR A 26 -2.87 31.68 2.04
N GLY A 27 -2.01 30.84 2.61
CA GLY A 27 -1.34 31.12 3.89
C GLY A 27 -0.46 32.38 3.83
N TYR A 28 0.28 32.55 2.73
CA TYR A 28 1.10 33.75 2.51
C TYR A 28 0.24 35.02 2.35
N TYR A 29 -0.82 34.96 1.55
CA TYR A 29 -1.71 36.11 1.33
C TYR A 29 -2.34 36.60 2.65
N ASN A 30 -2.82 35.69 3.49
CA ASN A 30 -3.48 36.06 4.75
C ASN A 30 -2.52 36.47 5.87
N MET A 31 -1.31 35.91 5.91
CA MET A 31 -0.39 36.13 7.04
C MET A 31 0.77 37.09 6.74
N CYS A 32 1.16 37.24 5.48
CA CYS A 32 2.34 38.01 5.08
C CYS A 32 2.00 39.27 4.28
N LEU A 33 0.89 39.29 3.51
CA LEU A 33 0.52 40.46 2.72
C LEU A 33 -0.02 41.59 3.61
N GLY A 34 0.37 42.85 3.33
CA GLY A 34 -0.16 44.02 4.02
C GLY A 34 0.41 44.31 5.42
N ARG A 35 1.42 43.55 5.87
CA ARG A 35 2.16 43.82 7.12
C ARG A 35 3.49 44.50 6.86
N SER A 36 3.94 45.33 7.81
CA SER A 36 5.27 45.95 7.77
C SER A 36 6.36 44.89 7.96
N SER A 37 7.56 45.14 7.42
CA SER A 37 8.69 44.20 7.51
C SER A 37 9.01 43.81 8.96
N ASP A 38 8.88 44.73 9.91
CA ASP A 38 9.20 44.47 11.33
C ASP A 38 8.16 43.59 12.04
N GLU A 39 6.91 43.58 11.59
CA GLU A 39 5.85 42.73 12.15
C GLU A 39 5.74 41.35 11.46
N MET A 40 6.38 41.18 10.30
CA MET A 40 6.31 39.94 9.53
C MET A 40 7.02 38.79 10.24
N ARG A 41 6.36 37.62 10.23
CA ARG A 41 6.95 36.39 10.75
C ARG A 41 8.21 36.00 9.96
N PRO A 42 9.22 35.39 10.60
CA PRO A 42 10.50 35.09 9.97
C PRO A 42 10.39 34.16 8.76
N TRP A 43 9.38 33.30 8.70
CA TRP A 43 9.13 32.45 7.53
C TRP A 43 8.60 33.21 6.30
N CYS A 44 7.95 34.37 6.49
CA CYS A 44 7.55 35.23 5.37
C CYS A 44 8.78 35.88 4.70
N LYS A 45 9.87 36.10 5.45
CA LYS A 45 11.14 36.68 4.96
C LYS A 45 12.09 35.64 4.35
N ALA A 46 11.77 34.36 4.46
CA ALA A 46 12.62 33.29 3.95
C ALA A 46 12.60 33.25 2.42
N ARG A 47 13.70 32.78 1.82
CA ARG A 47 13.84 32.63 0.35
C ARG A 47 12.70 31.80 -0.26
N ILE A 48 12.18 30.83 0.49
CA ILE A 48 10.99 30.06 0.14
C ILE A 48 10.05 30.12 1.35
N PRO A 49 8.90 30.84 1.27
CA PRO A 49 8.01 31.04 2.40
C PRO A 49 7.14 29.79 2.66
N LEU A 50 7.76 28.75 3.22
CA LEU A 50 7.07 27.51 3.59
C LEU A 50 6.52 27.60 5.01
N LEU A 51 5.23 27.94 5.12
CA LEU A 51 4.51 28.02 6.39
C LEU A 51 4.63 26.72 7.20
N TYR A 52 4.35 25.57 6.56
CA TYR A 52 4.33 24.29 7.25
C TYR A 52 5.71 23.87 7.79
N ASN A 53 6.78 24.08 7.01
CA ASN A 53 8.14 23.77 7.46
C ASN A 53 8.54 24.61 8.69
N TYR A 54 8.13 25.88 8.73
CA TYR A 54 8.34 26.73 9.91
C TYR A 54 7.59 26.20 11.14
N ILE A 55 6.31 25.84 10.98
CA ILE A 55 5.50 25.30 12.09
C ILE A 55 6.12 24.00 12.64
N GLN A 56 6.48 23.08 11.73
CA GLN A 56 7.09 21.79 12.08
C GLN A 56 8.36 21.98 12.89
N SER A 57 9.25 22.88 12.48
CA SER A 57 10.53 23.10 13.17
C SER A 57 10.36 23.89 14.47
N HIS A 58 9.58 24.98 14.44
CA HIS A 58 9.49 25.94 15.55
C HIS A 58 8.62 25.42 16.70
N TYR A 59 7.45 24.85 16.40
CA TYR A 59 6.50 24.41 17.43
C TYR A 59 6.60 22.92 17.73
N TRP A 60 6.86 22.09 16.72
CA TRP A 60 6.86 20.64 16.90
C TRP A 60 8.27 20.07 17.08
N GLY A 61 9.32 20.85 16.86
CA GLY A 61 10.71 20.39 16.95
C GLY A 61 11.06 19.32 15.92
N VAL A 62 10.30 19.24 14.82
CA VAL A 62 10.47 18.25 13.76
C VAL A 62 11.51 18.75 12.76
N GLY A 63 12.45 17.88 12.40
CA GLY A 63 13.53 18.20 11.47
C GLY A 63 14.40 16.97 11.22
N PHE A 64 15.36 17.11 10.31
CA PHE A 64 16.26 16.01 9.95
C PHE A 64 16.97 15.45 11.19
N LEU A 65 16.69 14.18 11.52
CA LEU A 65 17.26 13.43 12.65
C LEU A 65 17.05 14.03 14.05
N ARG A 66 16.29 15.13 14.19
CA ARG A 66 16.09 15.82 15.48
C ARG A 66 15.29 15.00 16.50
N TYR A 67 14.64 13.95 16.01
CA TYR A 67 13.76 13.05 16.75
C TYR A 67 14.48 11.86 17.42
N PHE A 68 15.73 11.56 17.04
CA PHE A 68 16.49 10.43 17.59
C PHE A 68 17.01 10.75 19.01
N LYS A 69 16.13 10.63 20.00
CA LYS A 69 16.46 10.74 21.43
C LYS A 69 16.16 9.42 22.13
N PHE A 70 17.02 9.01 23.07
CA PHE A 70 16.82 7.77 23.86
C PHE A 70 15.46 7.71 24.57
N LYS A 71 14.94 8.87 25.03
CA LYS A 71 13.61 8.96 25.67
C LYS A 71 12.46 8.54 24.75
N GLN A 72 12.66 8.51 23.43
CA GLN A 72 11.65 8.14 22.44
C GLN A 72 11.68 6.65 22.06
N LEU A 73 12.57 5.86 22.65
CA LEU A 73 12.71 4.42 22.38
C LEU A 73 11.39 3.64 22.50
N PRO A 74 10.53 3.87 23.52
CA PRO A 74 9.23 3.19 23.60
C PRO A 74 8.33 3.46 22.39
N ASN A 75 8.37 4.67 21.84
CA ASN A 75 7.57 5.02 20.68
C ASN A 75 8.10 4.37 19.39
N PHE A 76 9.43 4.18 19.27
CA PHE A 76 10.01 3.40 18.18
C PHE A 76 9.62 1.92 18.26
N LEU A 77 9.52 1.35 19.46
CA LEU A 77 9.05 -0.02 19.64
C LEU A 77 7.60 -0.18 19.19
N LEU A 78 6.74 0.79 19.50
CA LEU A 78 5.34 0.78 19.03
C LEU A 78 5.23 0.86 17.50
N ALA A 79 6.14 1.57 16.83
CA ALA A 79 6.15 1.67 15.36
C ALA A 79 6.94 0.58 14.64
N SER A 80 7.76 -0.18 15.37
CA SER A 80 8.65 -1.20 14.83
C SER A 80 7.94 -2.16 13.86
N PRO A 81 6.70 -2.61 14.10
CA PRO A 81 6.09 -3.62 13.24
C PRO A 81 5.71 -3.12 11.85
N ILE A 82 5.14 -1.91 11.74
CA ILE A 82 4.83 -1.29 10.45
C ILE A 82 6.14 -0.96 9.69
N LEU A 83 7.14 -0.45 10.40
CA LEU A 83 8.46 -0.16 9.82
C LEU A 83 9.15 -1.45 9.35
N SER A 84 9.09 -2.51 10.15
CA SER A 84 9.67 -3.82 9.80
C SER A 84 8.97 -4.43 8.60
N LEU A 85 7.64 -4.37 8.52
CA LEU A 85 6.87 -4.83 7.36
C LEU A 85 7.25 -4.07 6.10
N ALA A 86 7.38 -2.74 6.18
CA ALA A 86 7.83 -1.91 5.05
C ALA A 86 9.24 -2.30 4.60
N VAL A 87 10.19 -2.42 5.53
CA VAL A 87 11.57 -2.78 5.21
C VAL A 87 11.66 -4.21 4.64
N CYS A 88 10.98 -5.18 5.26
CA CYS A 88 10.94 -6.55 4.78
C CYS A 88 10.29 -6.65 3.39
N SER A 89 9.21 -5.91 3.15
CA SER A 89 8.55 -5.79 1.85
C SER A 89 9.53 -5.33 0.77
N ILE A 90 10.25 -4.24 1.03
CA ILE A 90 11.25 -3.68 0.10
C ILE A 90 12.38 -4.69 -0.14
N ILE A 91 12.97 -5.24 0.93
CA ILE A 91 14.09 -6.19 0.82
C ILE A 91 13.66 -7.45 0.06
N TYR A 92 12.47 -7.98 0.33
CA TYR A 92 11.95 -9.18 -0.33
C TYR A 92 11.77 -8.95 -1.84
N TYR A 93 11.22 -7.80 -2.24
CA TYR A 93 11.03 -7.46 -3.64
C TYR A 93 12.37 -7.24 -4.37
N VAL A 94 13.28 -6.48 -3.76
CA VAL A 94 14.62 -6.19 -4.31
C VAL A 94 15.44 -7.47 -4.48
N LYS A 95 15.39 -8.40 -3.50
CA LYS A 95 16.09 -9.69 -3.63
C LYS A 95 15.48 -10.60 -4.68
N SER A 96 14.16 -10.57 -4.85
CA SER A 96 13.46 -11.46 -5.78
C SER A 96 13.63 -11.03 -7.24
N ARG A 97 13.70 -9.71 -7.52
CA ARG A 97 13.81 -9.16 -8.88
C ARG A 97 14.75 -7.93 -8.94
N PRO A 98 16.07 -8.09 -8.71
CA PRO A 98 17.01 -6.97 -8.70
C PRO A 98 17.12 -6.26 -10.06
N GLU A 99 16.99 -7.01 -11.17
CA GLU A 99 17.09 -6.46 -12.53
C GLU A 99 15.94 -5.49 -12.87
N ILE A 100 14.73 -5.78 -12.41
CA ILE A 100 13.55 -4.93 -12.63
C ILE A 100 13.68 -3.65 -11.80
N VAL A 101 14.17 -3.76 -10.57
CA VAL A 101 14.43 -2.59 -9.71
C VAL A 101 15.55 -1.72 -10.30
N ARG A 102 16.65 -2.33 -10.76
CA ARG A 102 17.78 -1.63 -11.37
C ARG A 102 17.39 -0.93 -12.67
N SER A 103 16.53 -1.55 -13.46
CA SER A 103 15.97 -0.98 -14.69
C SER A 103 14.75 -0.09 -14.44
N LEU A 104 14.35 0.18 -13.19
CA LEU A 104 13.16 0.96 -12.83
C LEU A 104 11.87 0.48 -13.52
N GLY A 105 11.81 -0.80 -13.91
CA GLY A 105 10.69 -1.39 -14.64
C GLY A 105 10.72 -1.20 -16.16
N PHE A 106 11.74 -0.54 -16.73
CA PHE A 106 11.89 -0.38 -18.18
C PHE A 106 12.13 -1.71 -18.90
N GLN A 107 12.65 -2.72 -18.20
CA GLN A 107 12.96 -4.05 -18.76
C GLN A 107 11.96 -5.12 -18.33
N ALA A 108 10.73 -4.75 -17.98
CA ALA A 108 9.66 -5.72 -17.73
C ALA A 108 9.42 -6.56 -19.00
N SER A 109 9.66 -7.88 -18.92
CA SER A 109 9.56 -8.80 -20.08
C SER A 109 8.16 -8.79 -20.70
N VAL A 110 8.08 -9.02 -22.01
CA VAL A 110 6.83 -9.23 -22.76
C VAL A 110 5.98 -10.37 -22.14
N GLU A 111 6.60 -11.36 -21.52
CA GLU A 111 5.94 -12.47 -20.79
C GLU A 111 5.19 -12.04 -19.53
N GLU A 112 5.48 -10.84 -19.02
CA GLU A 112 4.81 -10.32 -17.83
C GLU A 112 3.47 -9.66 -18.19
N LYS A 113 3.38 -9.03 -19.36
CA LYS A 113 2.10 -8.53 -19.92
C LYS A 113 1.11 -9.66 -20.21
N SER A 114 1.58 -10.82 -20.65
CA SER A 114 0.74 -12.00 -20.90
C SER A 114 0.29 -12.69 -19.61
N SER A 115 1.17 -12.79 -18.61
CA SER A 115 0.82 -13.32 -17.27
C SER A 115 -0.29 -12.49 -16.59
N MET A 116 -0.34 -11.18 -16.82
CA MET A 116 -1.41 -10.30 -16.34
C MET A 116 -2.76 -10.55 -17.02
N ALA A 117 -2.79 -10.81 -18.33
CA ALA A 117 -4.04 -11.13 -19.04
C ALA A 117 -4.70 -12.40 -18.47
N VAL A 118 -3.88 -13.35 -18.02
CA VAL A 118 -4.32 -14.58 -17.37
C VAL A 118 -4.85 -14.31 -15.96
N ILE A 119 -4.16 -13.50 -15.15
CA ILE A 119 -4.60 -13.15 -13.77
C ILE A 119 -5.90 -12.34 -13.77
N PHE A 120 -6.03 -11.33 -14.65
CA PHE A 120 -7.25 -10.53 -14.77
C PHE A 120 -8.44 -11.32 -15.34
N SER A 121 -8.19 -12.30 -16.21
CA SER A 121 -9.21 -13.23 -16.73
C SER A 121 -9.79 -14.13 -15.63
N SER A 122 -8.95 -14.58 -14.70
CA SER A 122 -9.33 -15.53 -13.64
C SER A 122 -10.19 -14.91 -12.52
N GLN A 123 -10.29 -13.58 -12.45
CA GLN A 123 -10.98 -12.86 -11.36
C GLN A 123 -12.43 -12.46 -11.69
N LYS A 124 -13.00 -12.82 -12.86
CA LYS A 124 -14.44 -12.63 -13.14
C LYS A 124 -15.26 -13.62 -12.31
N PRO A 125 -16.14 -13.17 -11.39
CA PRO A 125 -17.08 -14.08 -10.73
C PRO A 125 -18.07 -14.61 -11.77
N GLN A 126 -18.23 -15.93 -11.83
CA GLN A 126 -19.30 -16.59 -12.57
C GLN A 126 -20.63 -16.18 -11.91
N ARG A 127 -21.20 -15.05 -12.35
CA ARG A 127 -22.56 -14.64 -12.01
C ARG A 127 -23.51 -15.49 -12.84
N SER A 128 -23.92 -16.62 -12.28
CA SER A 128 -25.13 -17.31 -12.68
C SER A 128 -26.29 -16.32 -12.61
N ASN A 129 -27.04 -16.22 -13.71
CA ASN A 129 -28.49 -16.02 -13.73
C ASN A 129 -28.96 -16.42 -15.12
N ASP A 130 -29.67 -17.54 -15.19
CA ASP A 130 -30.55 -17.89 -16.29
C ASP A 130 -31.53 -16.73 -16.53
N THR A 131 -31.75 -16.37 -17.80
CA THR A 131 -33.07 -16.22 -18.43
C THR A 131 -32.86 -15.91 -19.93
N GLN A 132 -33.02 -16.96 -20.75
CA GLN A 132 -33.86 -16.97 -21.97
C GLN A 132 -33.53 -15.98 -23.11
N PHE A 133 -33.05 -16.49 -24.25
CA PHE A 133 -33.82 -16.62 -25.51
C PHE A 133 -32.85 -17.03 -26.64
N SER A 134 -32.96 -18.26 -27.13
CA SER A 134 -32.56 -18.57 -28.52
C SER A 134 -33.41 -19.73 -29.02
N GLU A 135 -34.16 -19.44 -30.08
CA GLU A 135 -35.14 -20.31 -30.70
C GLU A 135 -34.52 -21.55 -31.35
N LYS A 136 -35.24 -22.67 -31.17
CA LYS A 136 -35.44 -23.84 -32.06
C LYS A 136 -34.35 -24.18 -33.09
N TYR A 137 -33.85 -25.43 -33.06
CA TYR A 137 -34.38 -26.53 -33.91
C TYR A 137 -33.70 -27.90 -33.65
N SER A 138 -34.55 -28.88 -33.27
CA SER A 138 -34.57 -30.35 -33.54
C SER A 138 -33.27 -31.19 -33.76
N SER A 139 -33.05 -32.20 -32.89
CA SER A 139 -33.17 -33.67 -33.17
C SER A 139 -32.58 -34.49 -31.99
N ARG A 140 -33.41 -35.27 -31.26
CA ARG A 140 -33.52 -36.76 -31.26
C ARG A 140 -32.17 -37.47 -30.90
N ASN A 141 -31.98 -38.28 -29.85
CA ASN A 141 -32.82 -39.36 -29.32
C ASN A 141 -32.28 -39.87 -27.94
N GLN A 142 -33.20 -40.09 -26.99
CA GLN A 142 -33.38 -41.25 -26.08
C GLN A 142 -32.18 -41.98 -25.43
N GLY A 143 -32.22 -42.10 -24.10
CA GLY A 143 -31.47 -43.11 -23.34
C GLY A 143 -31.40 -42.89 -21.83
N ASN A 144 -32.45 -43.27 -21.10
CA ASN A 144 -32.43 -43.42 -19.64
C ASN A 144 -31.34 -44.42 -19.22
N HIS A 145 -30.57 -44.14 -18.17
CA HIS A 145 -30.33 -45.10 -17.08
C HIS A 145 -29.77 -44.40 -15.84
N ASN A 146 -30.54 -44.52 -14.75
CA ASN A 146 -30.10 -44.22 -13.40
C ASN A 146 -29.01 -45.23 -12.99
N LEU A 147 -27.82 -44.75 -12.61
CA LEU A 147 -26.88 -45.51 -11.82
C LEU A 147 -26.40 -44.64 -10.65
N LYS A 148 -27.08 -44.85 -9.53
CA LYS A 148 -26.73 -44.36 -8.21
C LYS A 148 -25.42 -45.05 -7.79
N SER A 149 -24.27 -44.46 -8.11
CA SER A 149 -22.97 -44.90 -7.58
C SER A 149 -22.50 -43.94 -6.51
N ARG A 150 -22.60 -44.42 -5.27
CA ARG A 150 -22.02 -43.87 -4.05
C ARG A 150 -20.51 -43.71 -4.21
N LYS A 151 -19.98 -42.48 -4.26
CA LYS A 151 -18.54 -42.22 -4.09
C LYS A 151 -18.28 -41.41 -2.83
N LYS A 152 -17.76 -42.11 -1.82
CA LYS A 152 -17.22 -41.60 -0.55
C LYS A 152 -16.06 -40.61 -0.80
N ILE A 153 -15.98 -39.61 0.07
CA ILE A 153 -14.77 -39.04 0.69
C ILE A 153 -13.59 -38.74 -0.25
N SER A 154 -13.38 -37.45 -0.51
CA SER A 154 -12.04 -36.84 -0.58
C SER A 154 -12.12 -35.35 -0.22
N GLN A 155 -12.72 -35.02 0.93
CA GLN A 155 -12.85 -33.63 1.40
C GLN A 155 -11.59 -33.08 2.07
N GLY A 156 -10.48 -33.83 2.06
CA GLY A 156 -9.23 -33.48 2.76
C GLY A 156 -8.04 -33.10 1.87
N LYS A 157 -8.08 -33.36 0.56
CA LYS A 157 -6.97 -33.07 -0.37
C LYS A 157 -7.15 -31.76 -1.15
N ASP A 158 -8.39 -31.45 -1.54
CA ASP A 158 -8.68 -30.24 -2.34
C ASP A 158 -8.46 -28.93 -1.56
N LEU A 159 -8.61 -28.97 -0.22
CA LEU A 159 -8.37 -27.79 0.64
C LEU A 159 -6.87 -27.48 0.81
N ALA A 160 -6.00 -28.49 0.68
CA ALA A 160 -4.56 -28.33 0.76
C ALA A 160 -4.00 -27.86 -0.59
N GLU A 161 -4.50 -28.45 -1.68
CA GLU A 161 -4.07 -28.17 -3.05
C GLU A 161 -4.48 -26.77 -3.51
N GLY A 162 -5.72 -26.35 -3.19
CA GLY A 162 -6.18 -24.97 -3.44
C GLY A 162 -5.38 -23.92 -2.67
N ARG A 163 -4.90 -24.24 -1.45
CA ARG A 163 -4.11 -23.30 -0.62
C ARG A 163 -2.67 -23.15 -1.14
N THR A 164 -2.07 -24.22 -1.65
CA THR A 164 -0.75 -24.17 -2.29
C THR A 164 -0.78 -23.45 -3.64
N VAL A 165 -1.83 -23.65 -4.45
CA VAL A 165 -1.99 -22.94 -5.73
C VAL A 165 -2.26 -21.45 -5.50
N HIS A 166 -3.11 -21.10 -4.53
CA HIS A 166 -3.39 -19.70 -4.17
C HIS A 166 -2.14 -18.99 -3.64
N GLY A 167 -1.37 -19.62 -2.74
CA GLY A 167 -0.13 -19.04 -2.23
C GLY A 167 0.96 -18.86 -3.31
N SER A 168 1.02 -19.78 -4.28
CA SER A 168 1.89 -19.66 -5.46
C SER A 168 1.50 -18.46 -6.34
N LEU A 169 0.21 -18.29 -6.61
CA LEU A 169 -0.33 -17.21 -7.43
C LEU A 169 -0.15 -15.84 -6.76
N GLU A 170 -0.38 -15.72 -5.45
CA GLU A 170 -0.15 -14.49 -4.69
C GLU A 170 1.34 -14.11 -4.67
N LYS A 171 2.23 -15.08 -4.50
CA LYS A 171 3.68 -14.85 -4.53
C LYS A 171 4.11 -14.35 -5.90
N LEU A 172 3.59 -14.94 -6.97
CA LEU A 172 3.85 -14.51 -8.34
C LEU A 172 3.33 -13.09 -8.59
N GLY A 173 2.11 -12.79 -8.15
CA GLY A 173 1.49 -11.47 -8.25
C GLY A 173 2.27 -10.38 -7.52
N TYR A 174 2.73 -10.65 -6.30
CA TYR A 174 3.53 -9.68 -5.53
C TYR A 174 4.90 -9.40 -6.15
N THR A 175 5.51 -10.39 -6.81
CA THR A 175 6.80 -10.23 -7.50
C THR A 175 6.70 -9.59 -8.89
N SER A 176 5.51 -9.18 -9.31
CA SER A 176 5.33 -8.55 -10.62
C SER A 176 5.91 -7.13 -10.65
N ALA A 177 6.43 -6.70 -11.80
CA ALA A 177 6.84 -5.35 -12.16
C ALA A 177 5.75 -4.30 -11.93
N PHE A 178 4.47 -4.67 -11.93
CA PHE A 178 3.38 -3.75 -11.59
C PHE A 178 3.42 -3.29 -10.12
N VAL A 179 3.99 -4.12 -9.24
CA VAL A 179 4.13 -3.81 -7.81
C VAL A 179 5.32 -2.86 -7.56
N LEU A 180 6.26 -2.75 -8.51
CA LEU A 180 7.43 -1.87 -8.42
C LEU A 180 7.09 -0.41 -8.05
N PRO A 181 6.18 0.30 -8.75
CA PRO A 181 5.83 1.68 -8.37
C PRO A 181 5.31 1.79 -6.94
N PHE A 182 4.57 0.78 -6.44
CA PHE A 182 4.08 0.76 -5.07
C PHE A 182 5.20 0.51 -4.05
N ILE A 183 6.20 -0.30 -4.40
CA ILE A 183 7.39 -0.55 -3.57
C ILE A 183 8.28 0.69 -3.52
N LEU A 184 8.49 1.36 -4.66
CA LEU A 184 9.21 2.64 -4.72
C LEU A 184 8.48 3.72 -3.90
N GLN A 185 7.15 3.78 -4.00
CA GLN A 185 6.33 4.67 -3.19
C GLN A 185 6.48 4.37 -1.70
N VAL A 186 6.39 3.11 -1.27
CA VAL A 186 6.61 2.72 0.13
C VAL A 186 8.04 3.02 0.59
N GLY A 187 9.04 2.79 -0.26
CA GLY A 187 10.43 3.13 0.04
C GLY A 187 10.62 4.63 0.27
N PHE A 188 10.07 5.47 -0.62
CA PHE A 188 10.09 6.92 -0.47
C PHE A 188 9.36 7.37 0.81
N MET A 189 8.19 6.82 1.07
CA MET A 189 7.43 7.12 2.29
C MET A 189 8.17 6.68 3.55
N ALA A 190 8.78 5.49 3.57
CA ALA A 190 9.54 4.98 4.70
C ALA A 190 10.80 5.80 4.97
N ALA A 191 11.53 6.20 3.92
CA ALA A 191 12.68 7.09 4.06
C ALA A 191 12.27 8.45 4.63
N THR A 192 11.23 9.07 4.09
CA THR A 192 10.73 10.37 4.59
C THR A 192 10.25 10.25 6.04
N ALA A 193 9.52 9.17 6.35
CA ALA A 193 9.04 8.87 7.69
C ALA A 193 10.19 8.71 8.70
N PHE A 194 11.26 8.02 8.31
CA PHE A 194 12.42 7.76 9.16
C PHE A 194 13.26 9.02 9.43
N PHE A 195 13.53 9.84 8.41
CA PHE A 195 14.44 10.98 8.55
C PHE A 195 13.79 12.23 9.10
N VAL A 196 12.50 12.44 8.80
CA VAL A 196 11.85 13.75 8.98
C VAL A 196 10.59 13.67 9.83
N MET A 197 9.89 12.53 9.91
CA MET A 197 8.60 12.47 10.60
C MET A 197 8.73 12.02 12.05
N HIS A 198 7.82 12.53 12.88
CA HIS A 198 7.59 11.97 14.21
C HIS A 198 7.00 10.57 14.07
N VAL A 199 7.41 9.64 14.92
CA VAL A 199 7.00 8.23 14.83
C VAL A 199 5.48 8.02 14.85
N GLN A 200 4.74 8.91 15.51
CA GLN A 200 3.29 8.85 15.56
C GLN A 200 2.61 9.23 14.25
N VAL A 201 3.23 10.13 13.50
CA VAL A 201 2.77 10.50 12.16
C VAL A 201 3.23 9.46 11.16
N ALA A 202 4.45 8.95 11.34
CA ALA A 202 5.06 7.94 10.47
C ALA A 202 4.24 6.65 10.38
N THR A 203 3.74 6.12 11.49
CA THR A 203 2.93 4.87 11.48
C THR A 203 1.63 5.04 10.71
N ARG A 204 0.90 6.14 10.94
CA ARG A 204 -0.34 6.48 10.21
C ARG A 204 -0.09 6.72 8.73
N PHE A 205 1.00 7.41 8.42
CA PHE A 205 1.39 7.72 7.06
C PHE A 205 1.77 6.44 6.29
N LEU A 206 2.49 5.51 6.93
CA LEU A 206 2.84 4.23 6.33
C LEU A 206 1.65 3.27 6.22
N SER A 207 0.77 3.23 7.24
CA SER A 207 -0.40 2.35 7.25
C SER A 207 -1.46 2.71 6.21
N ALA A 208 -1.38 3.91 5.62
CA ALA A 208 -2.24 4.30 4.50
C ALA A 208 -1.87 3.59 3.18
N SER A 209 -0.71 2.93 3.11
CA SER A 209 -0.24 2.28 1.89
C SER A 209 -0.79 0.86 1.71
N PRO A 210 -1.53 0.56 0.61
CA PRO A 210 -2.09 -0.77 0.36
C PRO A 210 -1.05 -1.89 0.22
N SER A 211 0.15 -1.58 -0.26
CA SER A 211 1.19 -2.57 -0.55
C SER A 211 1.75 -3.25 0.69
N LEU A 212 1.69 -2.61 1.85
CA LEU A 212 2.05 -3.24 3.13
C LEU A 212 1.09 -4.38 3.47
N TYR A 213 -0.21 -4.21 3.19
CA TYR A 213 -1.22 -5.23 3.46
C TYR A 213 -1.13 -6.39 2.46
N TRP A 214 -0.81 -6.11 1.19
CA TRP A 214 -0.54 -7.16 0.20
C TRP A 214 0.68 -8.00 0.58
N PHE A 215 1.70 -7.38 1.16
CA PHE A 215 2.86 -8.13 1.67
C PHE A 215 2.51 -8.93 2.93
N ALA A 216 1.74 -8.34 3.83
CA ALA A 216 1.27 -9.01 5.04
C ALA A 216 0.43 -10.26 4.70
N SER A 217 -0.46 -10.17 3.71
CA SER A 217 -1.25 -11.32 3.25
C SER A 217 -0.38 -12.43 2.68
N LEU A 218 0.65 -12.08 1.90
CA LEU A 218 1.62 -13.05 1.37
C LEU A 218 2.37 -13.80 2.47
N ILE A 219 2.77 -13.10 3.54
CA ILE A 219 3.42 -13.73 4.70
C ILE A 219 2.45 -14.67 5.42
N MET A 220 1.19 -14.24 5.59
CA MET A 220 0.15 -15.04 6.24
C MET A 220 -0.15 -16.34 5.48
N THR A 221 -0.16 -16.31 4.14
CA THR A 221 -0.42 -17.51 3.32
C THR A 221 0.80 -18.42 3.21
N SER A 222 2.01 -17.86 3.20
CA SER A 222 3.26 -18.62 3.10
C SER A 222 3.67 -19.31 4.40
N HIS A 223 3.51 -18.64 5.55
CA HIS A 223 3.99 -19.14 6.85
C HIS A 223 2.95 -18.98 7.96
N LYS A 224 2.28 -20.08 8.33
CA LYS A 224 1.27 -20.09 9.40
C LYS A 224 1.76 -19.47 10.73
N LYS A 225 3.02 -19.69 11.11
CA LYS A 225 3.61 -19.13 12.34
C LYS A 225 3.71 -17.59 12.28
N TRP A 226 4.26 -17.06 11.19
CA TRP A 226 4.40 -15.61 11.00
C TRP A 226 3.05 -14.92 10.82
N GLY A 227 2.10 -15.57 10.15
CA GLY A 227 0.74 -15.08 10.05
C GLY A 227 0.04 -14.97 11.41
N TYR A 228 0.23 -15.95 12.28
CA TYR A 228 -0.27 -15.88 13.66
C TYR A 228 0.37 -14.73 14.45
N VAL A 229 1.69 -14.52 14.32
CA VAL A 229 2.39 -13.39 14.94
C VAL A 229 1.82 -12.04 14.47
N ILE A 230 1.62 -11.85 13.17
CA ILE A 230 1.03 -10.63 12.61
C ILE A 230 -0.39 -10.43 13.16
N TRP A 231 -1.20 -11.49 13.19
CA TRP A 231 -2.59 -11.40 13.66
C TRP A 231 -2.68 -11.06 15.15
N VAL A 232 -1.92 -11.76 16.00
CA VAL A 232 -1.84 -11.48 17.45
C VAL A 232 -1.36 -10.06 17.68
N TYR A 233 -0.36 -9.61 16.91
CA TYR A 233 0.13 -8.25 16.99
C TYR A 233 -0.95 -7.21 16.64
N CYS A 234 -1.65 -7.37 15.51
CA CYS A 234 -2.72 -6.46 15.10
C CYS A 234 -3.83 -6.40 16.17
N PHE A 235 -4.19 -7.54 16.74
CA PHE A 235 -5.19 -7.61 17.81
C PHE A 235 -4.70 -6.88 19.09
N ALA A 236 -3.46 -7.16 19.52
CA ALA A 236 -2.86 -6.50 20.67
C ALA A 236 -2.73 -4.98 20.45
N TYR A 237 -2.39 -4.55 19.25
CA TYR A 237 -2.29 -3.14 18.87
C TYR A 237 -3.64 -2.42 18.97
N ILE A 238 -4.71 -3.04 18.48
CA ILE A 238 -6.08 -2.48 18.57
C ILE A 238 -6.53 -2.38 20.03
N LEU A 239 -6.29 -3.43 20.83
CA LEU A 239 -6.64 -3.42 22.25
C LEU A 239 -5.86 -2.35 23.02
N LEU A 240 -4.53 -2.32 22.85
CA LEU A 240 -3.66 -1.34 23.48
C LEU A 240 -4.05 0.08 23.05
N GLY A 241 -4.35 0.28 21.78
CA GLY A 241 -4.82 1.55 21.25
C GLY A 241 -6.12 2.01 21.86
N SER A 242 -7.08 1.11 21.98
CA SER A 242 -8.37 1.39 22.61
C SER A 242 -8.20 1.79 24.08
N LEU A 243 -7.32 1.10 24.81
CA LEU A 243 -7.02 1.41 26.21
C LEU A 243 -6.30 2.75 26.37
N LEU A 244 -5.25 3.02 25.59
CA LEU A 244 -4.50 4.27 25.69
C LEU A 244 -5.35 5.47 25.27
N PHE A 245 -6.12 5.33 24.20
CA PHE A 245 -7.02 6.39 23.73
C PHE A 245 -8.09 6.72 24.78
N SER A 246 -8.69 5.70 25.40
CA SER A 246 -9.68 5.89 26.46
C SER A 246 -9.11 6.58 27.71
N ASN A 247 -7.79 6.48 27.92
CA ASN A 247 -7.08 7.11 29.03
C ASN A 247 -6.38 8.43 28.62
N PHE A 248 -6.72 9.01 27.47
CA PHE A 248 -6.11 10.23 26.93
C PHE A 248 -4.58 10.18 26.76
N TYR A 249 -4.00 8.97 26.69
CA TYR A 249 -2.58 8.81 26.35
C TYR A 249 -2.37 8.90 24.84
N PRO A 250 -1.22 9.44 24.41
CA PRO A 250 -0.91 9.54 23.00
C PRO A 250 -0.70 8.14 22.40
N PHE A 251 -1.59 7.75 21.50
CA PHE A 251 -1.51 6.48 20.76
C PHE A 251 -1.47 6.73 19.24
N THR A 252 -0.80 5.83 18.54
CA THR A 252 -0.54 5.91 17.10
C THR A 252 -1.66 5.33 16.27
#